data_AF-A0A7S1PP67-F1
#
_entry.id   AF-A0A7S1PP67-F1
#
_cell.length_a   1.000
_cell.length_b   1.000
_cell.length_c   1.000
_cell.angle_alpha   90.00
_cell.angle_beta   90.00
_cell.angle_gamma   90.00
#
_symmetry.space_group_name_H-M   'P 1'
#
loop_
_entity.id
_entity.type
_entity.pdbx_description
1 polymer ?
#
loop_
_entity_poly.entity_id
_entity_poly.type
_entity_poly.pdbx_seq_one_letter_code
_entity_poly.pdbx_strand_id
1 'polypeptide(L)'
;FTTPTPLAWSYDSPVTAIGAGLEAAVFVLANGSTVVTGSGSLRTAATSDPGFAPTVVPMRAGCAPGGLSVALETAVVRCADNVSIVGWGDNSRNQLENATANTTTITNVTDNLEGLFGTSVGIASVAVSPTHMVVLLSNGTAYGRGSNADGQLALGASVTAADMFIELPFANAPTASPVITDVAVG
;
A
#
# COMPACT_ATOMS: atom_id res chain seq x y z
N PHE A 1 -26.81 -19.82 -12.31
CA PHE A 1 -26.10 -18.78 -11.54
C PHE A 1 -26.94 -18.47 -10.32
N THR A 2 -26.43 -18.75 -9.12
CA THR A 2 -27.12 -18.41 -7.86
C THR A 2 -26.99 -16.91 -7.61
N THR A 3 -28.01 -16.33 -6.99
CA THR A 3 -28.02 -14.93 -6.56
C THR A 3 -26.80 -14.67 -5.66
N PRO A 4 -26.08 -13.53 -5.82
CA PRO A 4 -25.04 -13.15 -4.88
C PRO A 4 -25.60 -13.10 -3.47
N THR A 5 -24.97 -13.83 -2.55
CA THR A 5 -25.33 -13.79 -1.13
C THR A 5 -24.62 -12.61 -0.50
N PRO A 6 -25.35 -11.65 0.12
CA PRO A 6 -24.71 -10.58 0.88
C PRO A 6 -23.81 -11.16 1.98
N LEU A 7 -22.69 -10.50 2.24
CA LEU A 7 -21.85 -10.83 3.38
C LEU A 7 -22.68 -10.66 4.66
N ALA A 8 -22.78 -11.73 5.46
CA ALA A 8 -23.66 -11.79 6.63
C ALA A 8 -23.16 -11.01 7.85
N TRP A 9 -22.00 -10.36 7.73
CA TRP A 9 -21.42 -9.55 8.80
C TRP A 9 -21.90 -8.11 8.72
N SER A 10 -22.31 -7.56 9.88
CA SER A 10 -22.63 -6.14 10.04
C SER A 10 -21.47 -5.45 10.74
N TYR A 11 -20.88 -4.44 10.08
CA TYR A 11 -20.06 -3.44 10.76
C TYR A 11 -20.85 -2.15 10.88
N ASP A 12 -20.55 -1.36 11.91
CA ASP A 12 -21.20 -0.06 12.17
C ASP A 12 -20.74 1.05 11.20
N SER A 13 -20.11 0.69 10.08
CA SER A 13 -19.53 1.63 9.13
C SER A 13 -19.51 1.05 7.70
N PRO A 14 -19.86 1.84 6.67
CA PRO A 14 -19.85 1.37 5.29
C PRO A 14 -18.43 1.12 4.77
N VAL A 15 -18.31 0.17 3.84
CA VAL A 15 -17.07 -0.10 3.09
C VAL A 15 -16.85 1.00 2.05
N THR A 16 -15.65 1.57 2.02
CA THR A 16 -15.23 2.65 1.10
C THR A 16 -14.20 2.21 0.06
N ALA A 17 -13.44 1.14 0.34
CA ALA A 17 -12.52 0.53 -0.62
C ALA A 17 -12.37 -0.97 -0.35
N ILE A 18 -12.03 -1.73 -1.39
CA ILE A 18 -11.79 -3.16 -1.32
C ILE A 18 -10.53 -3.47 -2.13
N GLY A 19 -9.66 -4.34 -1.62
CA GLY A 19 -8.53 -4.90 -2.33
C GLY A 19 -8.44 -6.40 -2.13
N ALA A 20 -8.03 -7.12 -3.16
CA ALA A 20 -7.89 -8.57 -3.13
C ALA A 20 -6.41 -8.96 -3.22
N GLY A 21 -5.95 -9.75 -2.25
CA GLY A 21 -4.68 -10.46 -2.30
C GLY A 21 -4.86 -11.89 -2.82
N LEU A 22 -3.85 -12.73 -2.60
CA LEU A 22 -3.82 -14.12 -3.06
C LEU A 22 -4.88 -14.98 -2.37
N GLU A 23 -4.92 -14.91 -1.04
CA GLU A 23 -5.81 -15.72 -0.20
C GLU A 23 -6.68 -14.88 0.75
N ALA A 24 -6.62 -13.56 0.60
CA ALA A 24 -7.29 -12.62 1.48
C ALA A 24 -7.89 -11.44 0.73
N ALA A 25 -8.86 -10.78 1.37
CA ALA A 25 -9.40 -9.51 0.91
C ALA A 25 -9.35 -8.50 2.06
N VAL A 26 -9.05 -7.25 1.71
CA VAL A 26 -8.98 -6.11 2.60
C VAL A 26 -10.13 -5.18 2.28
N PHE A 27 -10.89 -4.80 3.30
CA PHE A 27 -12.00 -3.84 3.21
C PHE A 27 -11.65 -2.65 4.08
N VAL A 28 -11.75 -1.45 3.52
CA VAL A 28 -11.59 -0.19 4.27
C VAL A 28 -12.98 0.31 4.65
N LEU A 29 -13.17 0.65 5.92
CA LEU A 29 -14.41 1.20 6.43
C LEU A 29 -14.33 2.72 6.55
N ALA A 30 -15.47 3.41 6.43
CA ALA A 30 -15.54 4.88 6.54
C ALA A 30 -15.15 5.42 7.92
N ASN A 31 -15.20 4.60 8.97
CA ASN A 31 -14.71 4.93 10.30
C ASN A 31 -13.17 4.86 10.43
N GLY A 32 -12.48 4.53 9.33
CA GLY A 32 -11.03 4.47 9.25
C GLY A 32 -10.42 3.14 9.69
N SER A 33 -11.22 2.13 10.04
CA SER A 33 -10.71 0.78 10.32
C SER A 33 -10.60 -0.05 9.04
N THR A 34 -9.77 -1.10 9.06
CA THR A 34 -9.75 -2.11 7.99
C THR A 34 -10.25 -3.45 8.49
N VAL A 35 -10.85 -4.23 7.60
CA VAL A 35 -11.29 -5.59 7.84
C VAL A 35 -10.56 -6.49 6.86
N VAL A 36 -10.01 -7.59 7.36
CA VAL A 36 -9.34 -8.60 6.54
C VAL A 36 -10.08 -9.92 6.63
N THR A 37 -10.40 -10.50 5.48
CA THR A 37 -10.95 -11.87 5.36
C THR A 37 -9.93 -12.78 4.69
N GLY A 38 -9.99 -14.09 4.95
CA GLY A 38 -9.10 -15.06 4.31
C GLY A 38 -7.85 -15.38 5.15
N SER A 39 -6.77 -15.84 4.53
CA SER A 39 -5.53 -16.32 5.16
C SER A 39 -4.26 -15.58 4.68
N GLY A 40 -3.11 -15.95 5.23
CA GLY A 40 -1.80 -15.45 4.80
C GLY A 40 -1.34 -14.16 5.49
N SER A 41 -0.27 -13.56 4.96
CA SER A 41 0.44 -12.44 5.59
C SER A 41 -0.38 -11.14 5.70
N LEU A 42 -1.46 -11.01 4.91
CA LEU A 42 -2.41 -9.89 5.04
C LEU A 42 -3.20 -9.94 6.35
N ARG A 43 -3.31 -11.13 6.98
CA ARG A 43 -3.73 -11.24 8.36
C ARG A 43 -2.55 -10.91 9.26
N THR A 44 -2.64 -9.76 9.93
CA THR A 44 -1.70 -9.35 10.99
C THR A 44 -1.62 -10.41 12.11
N ALA A 45 -0.48 -10.48 12.82
CA ALA A 45 -0.27 -11.47 13.89
C ALA A 45 -1.29 -11.35 15.04
N ALA A 46 -1.96 -10.20 15.16
CA ALA A 46 -3.04 -9.97 16.12
C ALA A 46 -4.31 -10.82 15.86
N THR A 47 -4.33 -11.68 14.83
CA THR A 47 -5.58 -12.22 14.28
C THR A 47 -5.54 -13.72 13.95
N SER A 48 -4.74 -14.53 14.64
CA SER A 48 -4.64 -16.00 14.47
C SER A 48 -5.90 -16.79 14.88
N ASP A 49 -7.07 -16.40 14.35
CA ASP A 49 -8.31 -17.15 14.45
C ASP A 49 -8.37 -18.24 13.36
N PRO A 50 -8.43 -19.54 13.73
CA PRO A 50 -8.53 -20.64 12.77
C PRO A 50 -9.86 -20.66 11.99
N GLY A 51 -10.86 -19.90 12.40
CA GLY A 51 -12.18 -19.84 11.76
C GLY A 51 -12.27 -18.98 10.50
N PHE A 52 -11.18 -18.30 10.10
CA PHE A 52 -11.15 -17.34 8.99
C PHE A 52 -12.25 -16.27 9.06
N ALA A 53 -12.70 -15.96 10.28
CA ALA A 53 -13.68 -14.90 10.48
C ALA A 53 -13.10 -13.55 10.01
N PRO A 54 -13.95 -12.66 9.48
CA PRO A 54 -13.57 -11.29 9.18
C PRO A 54 -12.97 -10.60 10.43
N THR A 55 -11.72 -10.17 10.34
CA THR A 55 -11.03 -9.56 11.49
C THR A 55 -10.79 -8.08 11.26
N VAL A 56 -11.14 -7.27 12.24
CA VAL A 56 -10.80 -5.85 12.24
C VAL A 56 -9.31 -5.70 12.54
N VAL A 57 -8.60 -5.06 11.61
CA VAL A 57 -7.22 -4.64 11.80
C VAL A 57 -7.25 -3.14 12.11
N PRO A 58 -6.93 -2.72 13.35
CA PRO A 58 -6.98 -1.31 13.71
C PRO A 58 -5.88 -0.56 12.98
N MET A 59 -6.26 0.49 12.25
CA MET A 59 -5.32 1.37 11.57
C MET A 59 -4.45 2.13 12.58
N ARG A 60 -3.23 2.49 12.18
CA ARG A 60 -2.33 3.33 13.00
C ARG A 60 -3.04 4.64 13.35
N ALA A 61 -2.98 5.04 14.62
CA ALA A 61 -3.51 6.32 15.07
C ALA A 61 -2.96 7.48 14.22
N GLY A 62 -3.84 8.34 13.71
CA GLY A 62 -3.49 9.44 12.81
C GLY A 62 -3.57 9.12 11.31
N CYS A 63 -3.74 7.86 10.91
CA CYS A 63 -3.93 7.49 9.50
C CYS A 63 -5.39 7.17 9.19
N ALA A 64 -6.16 8.18 8.77
CA ALA A 64 -7.44 7.94 8.11
C ALA A 64 -7.19 7.44 6.67
N PRO A 65 -7.83 6.38 6.17
CA PRO A 65 -7.62 5.87 4.82
C PRO A 65 -8.02 6.88 3.74
N GLY A 66 -7.08 7.21 2.85
CA GLY A 66 -7.29 8.03 1.65
C GLY A 66 -7.16 7.25 0.33
N GLY A 67 -6.51 6.08 0.35
CA GLY A 67 -6.42 5.17 -0.80
C GLY A 67 -5.87 3.81 -0.37
N LEU A 68 -6.24 2.74 -1.09
CA LEU A 68 -5.85 1.37 -0.80
C LEU A 68 -5.20 0.74 -2.04
N SER A 69 -4.04 0.11 -1.86
CA SER A 69 -3.45 -0.81 -2.84
C SER A 69 -3.14 -2.13 -2.17
N VAL A 70 -3.50 -3.24 -2.82
CA VAL A 70 -3.30 -4.60 -2.33
C VAL A 70 -2.65 -5.43 -3.43
N ALA A 71 -1.57 -6.12 -3.08
CA ALA A 71 -0.91 -7.16 -3.88
C ALA A 71 -1.10 -8.52 -3.21
N LEU A 72 -0.47 -9.58 -3.75
CA LEU A 72 -0.60 -10.98 -3.28
C LEU A 72 -0.68 -11.11 -1.76
N GLU A 73 0.32 -10.60 -1.05
CA GLU A 73 0.41 -10.71 0.40
C GLU A 73 0.73 -9.38 1.09
N THR A 74 0.64 -8.26 0.37
CA THR A 74 1.06 -6.94 0.85
C THR A 74 -0.08 -5.95 0.65
N ALA A 75 -0.39 -5.18 1.69
CA ALA A 75 -1.35 -4.08 1.61
C ALA A 75 -0.68 -2.78 2.04
N VAL A 76 -1.01 -1.71 1.33
CA VAL A 76 -0.61 -0.34 1.66
C VAL A 76 -1.83 0.58 1.60
N VAL A 77 -1.87 1.50 2.55
CA VAL A 77 -2.91 2.52 2.66
C VAL A 77 -2.23 3.88 2.62
N ARG A 78 -2.59 4.71 1.64
CA ARG A 78 -2.30 6.15 1.65
C ARG A 78 -3.21 6.79 2.69
N CYS A 79 -2.66 7.52 3.65
CA CYS A 79 -3.46 8.25 4.62
C CYS A 79 -4.02 9.54 4.00
N ALA A 80 -5.16 10.00 4.50
CA ALA A 80 -5.86 11.19 4.00
C ALA A 80 -5.12 12.50 4.30
N ASP A 81 -4.09 12.47 5.15
CA ASP A 81 -3.15 13.57 5.38
C ASP A 81 -2.25 13.84 4.16
N ASN A 82 -2.25 12.94 3.16
CA ASN A 82 -1.42 12.96 1.97
C ASN A 82 0.09 13.03 2.25
N VAL A 83 0.54 12.64 3.44
CA VAL A 83 1.96 12.63 3.81
C VAL A 83 2.37 11.31 4.47
N SER A 84 1.39 10.48 4.82
CA SER A 84 1.62 9.18 5.46
C SER A 84 1.16 8.04 4.55
N ILE A 85 1.93 6.96 4.57
CA ILE A 85 1.58 5.64 4.03
C ILE A 85 1.81 4.66 5.16
N VAL A 86 0.84 3.77 5.35
CA VAL A 86 1.00 2.63 6.24
C VAL A 86 0.85 1.35 5.45
N GLY A 87 1.54 0.29 5.87
CA GLY A 87 1.47 -0.99 5.18
C GLY A 87 1.69 -2.17 6.12
N TRP A 88 1.30 -3.35 5.66
CA TRP A 88 1.51 -4.61 6.36
C TRP A 88 1.54 -5.78 5.37
N GLY A 89 2.08 -6.91 5.81
CA GLY A 89 2.13 -8.15 5.04
C GLY A 89 3.54 -8.55 4.64
N ASP A 90 3.70 -9.10 3.44
CA ASP A 90 5.02 -9.50 2.92
C ASP A 90 5.95 -8.29 2.80
N ASN A 91 7.19 -8.49 3.28
CA ASN A 91 8.28 -7.54 3.17
C ASN A 91 9.58 -8.22 2.71
N SER A 92 9.49 -9.38 2.07
CA SER A 92 10.65 -10.18 1.62
C SER A 92 11.60 -9.45 0.67
N ARG A 93 11.17 -8.32 0.08
CA ARG A 93 11.95 -7.47 -0.83
C ARG A 93 12.16 -6.06 -0.29
N ASN A 94 11.96 -5.83 1.01
CA ASN A 94 12.02 -4.51 1.64
C ASN A 94 11.10 -3.49 0.94
N GLN A 95 9.90 -3.91 0.52
CA GLN A 95 8.91 -3.03 -0.11
C GLN A 95 8.09 -2.20 0.91
N LEU A 96 8.05 -2.58 2.20
CA LEU A 96 7.29 -1.89 3.26
C LEU A 96 8.18 -1.17 4.28
N GLU A 97 9.24 -1.81 4.79
CA GLU A 97 10.21 -1.19 5.71
C GLU A 97 11.62 -1.74 5.47
N ASN A 98 12.65 -1.03 5.93
CA ASN A 98 14.04 -1.47 5.84
C ASN A 98 14.37 -2.51 6.92
N ALA A 99 13.62 -3.61 6.92
CA ALA A 99 13.81 -4.78 7.76
C ALA A 99 13.26 -6.01 7.04
N THR A 100 14.09 -7.03 6.82
CA THR A 100 13.73 -8.18 5.95
C THR A 100 12.69 -9.14 6.57
N ALA A 101 12.07 -8.78 7.69
CA ALA A 101 11.02 -9.56 8.33
C ALA A 101 9.64 -9.14 7.81
N ASN A 102 8.75 -10.12 7.61
CA ASN A 102 7.35 -9.83 7.27
C ASN A 102 6.72 -8.95 8.35
N THR A 103 6.00 -7.92 7.91
CA THR A 103 5.37 -6.97 8.81
C THR A 103 4.01 -7.50 9.21
N THR A 104 3.99 -8.21 10.32
CA THR A 104 2.75 -8.73 10.89
C THR A 104 1.97 -7.65 11.66
N THR A 105 2.47 -6.42 11.69
CA THR A 105 1.86 -5.22 12.27
C THR A 105 1.86 -4.10 11.24
N ILE A 106 0.90 -3.19 11.34
CA ILE A 106 0.89 -1.98 10.51
C ILE A 106 2.14 -1.15 10.81
N THR A 107 2.96 -0.91 9.79
CA THR A 107 4.17 -0.09 9.85
C THR A 107 4.03 1.17 9.00
N ASN A 108 4.90 2.15 9.25
CA ASN A 108 5.02 3.32 8.39
C ASN A 108 5.86 2.98 7.17
N VAL A 109 5.44 3.50 6.03
CA VAL A 109 6.07 3.23 4.73
C VAL A 109 6.44 4.57 4.06
N THR A 110 6.78 5.58 4.84
CA THR A 110 7.15 6.93 4.36
C THR A 110 8.56 7.35 4.77
N ASP A 111 9.36 6.37 5.19
CA ASP A 111 10.78 6.57 5.45
C ASP A 111 11.41 7.34 4.29
N ASN A 112 12.29 8.29 4.62
CA ASN A 112 13.03 9.10 3.66
C ASN A 112 12.23 9.90 2.60
N LEU A 113 10.89 9.90 2.67
CA LEU A 113 10.00 10.78 1.90
C LEU A 113 9.60 12.04 2.69
N GLU A 114 9.71 12.03 4.01
CA GLU A 114 9.24 13.11 4.90
C GLU A 114 9.81 14.49 4.54
N GLY A 115 11.07 14.54 4.08
CA GLY A 115 11.73 15.78 3.66
C GLY A 115 11.31 16.31 2.29
N LEU A 116 10.53 15.54 1.53
CA LEU A 116 10.00 15.92 0.21
C LEU A 116 8.63 16.59 0.32
N PHE A 117 7.93 16.37 1.44
CA PHE A 117 6.63 16.98 1.67
C PHE A 117 6.82 18.46 2.02
N GLY A 118 5.99 19.29 1.41
CA GLY A 118 5.95 20.73 1.64
C GLY A 118 4.52 21.21 1.75
N THR A 119 4.29 22.52 1.78
CA THR A 119 2.93 23.09 1.84
C THR A 119 2.06 22.77 0.62
N SER A 120 2.63 22.26 -0.47
CA SER A 120 1.93 21.98 -1.73
C SER A 120 2.27 20.62 -2.34
N VAL A 121 3.14 19.84 -1.70
CA VAL A 121 3.58 18.52 -2.20
C VAL A 121 3.24 17.47 -1.17
N GLY A 122 2.45 16.49 -1.60
CA GLY A 122 2.09 15.31 -0.84
C GLY A 122 1.94 14.10 -1.75
N ILE A 123 1.55 12.98 -1.20
CA ILE A 123 1.29 11.73 -1.90
C ILE A 123 -0.06 11.85 -2.62
N ALA A 124 -0.03 11.69 -3.94
CA ALA A 124 -1.22 11.62 -4.78
C ALA A 124 -1.76 10.19 -4.86
N SER A 125 -0.89 9.21 -5.11
CA SER A 125 -1.26 7.80 -5.23
C SER A 125 -0.11 6.88 -4.81
N VAL A 126 -0.47 5.64 -4.50
CA VAL A 126 0.45 4.57 -4.09
C VAL A 126 0.01 3.27 -4.75
N ALA A 127 0.97 2.51 -5.27
CA ALA A 127 0.73 1.17 -5.79
C ALA A 127 1.81 0.21 -5.29
N VAL A 128 1.39 -1.01 -4.93
CA VAL A 128 2.27 -2.08 -4.43
C VAL A 128 2.11 -3.34 -5.26
N SER A 129 3.22 -4.03 -5.48
CA SER A 129 3.31 -5.36 -6.07
C SER A 129 3.95 -6.32 -5.05
N PRO A 130 4.07 -7.63 -5.37
CA PRO A 130 4.76 -8.57 -4.49
C PRO A 130 6.25 -8.28 -4.30
N THR A 131 6.86 -7.41 -5.12
CA THR A 131 8.32 -7.21 -5.11
C THR A 131 8.76 -5.78 -4.99
N HIS A 132 7.90 -4.80 -5.28
CA HIS A 132 8.24 -3.39 -5.27
C HIS A 132 6.98 -2.54 -5.04
N MET A 133 7.18 -1.26 -4.74
CA MET A 133 6.10 -0.29 -4.70
C MET A 133 6.53 1.03 -5.33
N VAL A 134 5.54 1.80 -5.76
CA VAL A 134 5.71 3.14 -6.30
C VAL A 134 4.76 4.10 -5.61
N VAL A 135 5.28 5.28 -5.27
CA VAL A 135 4.58 6.41 -4.69
C VAL A 135 4.63 7.55 -5.69
N LEU A 136 3.47 8.07 -6.05
CA LEU A 136 3.33 9.25 -6.90
C LEU A 136 3.04 10.46 -6.02
N LEU A 137 3.85 11.51 -6.16
CA LEU A 137 3.64 12.79 -5.48
C LEU A 137 2.78 13.73 -6.35
N SER A 138 2.11 14.68 -5.70
CA SER A 138 1.19 15.64 -6.33
C SER A 138 1.88 16.62 -7.29
N ASN A 139 3.21 16.72 -7.23
CA ASN A 139 4.03 17.48 -8.17
C ASN A 139 4.43 16.67 -9.42
N GLY A 140 3.97 15.41 -9.53
CA GLY A 140 4.22 14.52 -10.66
C GLY A 140 5.53 13.74 -10.59
N THR A 141 6.34 13.91 -9.54
CA THR A 141 7.49 13.03 -9.32
C THR A 141 7.02 11.72 -8.69
N ALA A 142 7.73 10.63 -8.98
CA ALA A 142 7.43 9.33 -8.39
C ALA A 142 8.69 8.69 -7.82
N TYR A 143 8.50 7.99 -6.72
CA TYR A 143 9.53 7.31 -5.96
C TYR A 143 9.19 5.84 -5.88
N GLY A 144 10.18 4.98 -6.02
CA GLY A 144 10.00 3.54 -5.91
C GLY A 144 10.95 2.92 -4.91
N ARG A 145 10.61 1.72 -4.45
CA ARG A 145 11.46 0.89 -3.58
C ARG A 145 11.14 -0.59 -3.79
N GLY A 146 12.05 -1.45 -3.35
CA GLY A 146 11.97 -2.90 -3.48
C GLY A 146 12.85 -3.43 -4.60
N SER A 147 12.43 -4.51 -5.25
CA SER A 147 13.19 -5.19 -6.30
C SER A 147 13.37 -4.34 -7.55
N ASN A 148 14.57 -4.39 -8.12
CA ASN A 148 14.92 -3.89 -9.45
C ASN A 148 15.62 -4.97 -10.30
N ALA A 149 15.48 -6.25 -9.95
CA ALA A 149 16.19 -7.34 -10.62
C ALA A 149 15.86 -7.44 -12.11
N ASP A 150 14.64 -7.03 -12.49
CA ASP A 150 14.17 -6.98 -13.88
C ASP A 150 14.02 -5.55 -14.39
N GLY A 151 14.53 -4.55 -13.66
CA GLY A 151 14.43 -3.14 -14.02
C GLY A 151 13.12 -2.47 -13.62
N GLN A 152 12.35 -3.02 -12.67
CA GLN A 152 11.05 -2.48 -12.22
C GLN A 152 11.11 -1.01 -11.77
N LEU A 153 12.26 -0.56 -11.25
CA LEU A 153 12.50 0.80 -10.76
C LEU A 153 13.33 1.65 -11.73
N ALA A 154 13.65 1.14 -12.92
CA ALA A 154 14.42 1.83 -13.95
C ALA A 154 15.81 2.35 -13.50
N LEU A 155 16.44 1.71 -12.50
CA LEU A 155 17.75 2.12 -11.95
C LEU A 155 18.95 1.57 -12.74
N GLY A 156 18.69 0.96 -13.89
CA GLY A 156 19.69 0.23 -14.69
C GLY A 156 20.03 -1.16 -14.11
N ALA A 157 20.72 -1.97 -14.91
CA ALA A 157 20.98 -3.38 -14.60
C ALA A 157 22.00 -3.62 -13.47
N SER A 158 22.79 -2.61 -13.10
CA SER A 158 23.79 -2.71 -12.03
C SER A 158 23.19 -2.57 -10.62
N VAL A 159 21.93 -2.14 -10.52
CA VAL A 159 21.20 -1.99 -9.26
C VAL A 159 20.10 -3.06 -9.23
N THR A 160 20.11 -3.94 -8.24
CA THR A 160 19.16 -5.08 -8.18
C THR A 160 17.99 -4.85 -7.21
N ALA A 161 18.10 -3.87 -6.31
CA ALA A 161 17.05 -3.47 -5.38
C ALA A 161 17.31 -2.07 -4.80
N ALA A 162 16.29 -1.47 -4.19
CA ALA A 162 16.37 -0.25 -3.39
C ALA A 162 15.65 -0.44 -2.06
N ASP A 163 16.38 -0.40 -0.95
CA ASP A 163 15.84 -0.60 0.41
C ASP A 163 15.13 0.64 0.97
N MET A 164 15.32 1.78 0.31
CA MET A 164 14.70 3.07 0.61
C MET A 164 14.07 3.63 -0.65
N PHE A 165 13.18 4.61 -0.51
CA PHE A 165 12.59 5.27 -1.67
C PHE A 165 13.66 6.00 -2.47
N ILE A 166 13.70 5.71 -3.77
CA ILE A 166 14.55 6.38 -4.76
C ILE A 166 13.66 7.02 -5.81
N GLU A 167 14.03 8.22 -6.23
CA GLU A 167 13.33 8.92 -7.30
C GLU A 167 13.47 8.11 -8.60
N LEU A 168 12.34 7.81 -9.23
CA LEU A 168 12.31 7.10 -10.48
C LEU A 168 12.66 8.06 -11.62
N PRO A 169 13.55 7.67 -12.55
CA PRO A 169 14.02 8.55 -13.61
C PRO A 169 12.99 8.67 -14.74
N PHE A 170 11.94 9.46 -14.53
CA PHE A 170 11.02 9.85 -15.60
C PHE A 170 11.58 11.07 -16.34
N ALA A 171 12.17 10.85 -17.52
CA ALA A 171 12.55 11.94 -18.40
C ALA A 171 11.28 12.66 -18.87
N ASN A 172 11.12 13.93 -18.46
CA ASN A 172 10.03 14.82 -18.89
C ASN A 172 8.64 14.47 -18.34
N ALA A 173 8.48 14.44 -17.01
CA ALA A 173 7.14 14.53 -16.43
C ALA A 173 6.41 15.75 -17.04
N PRO A 174 5.20 15.61 -17.59
CA PRO A 174 4.51 16.71 -18.26
C PRO A 174 4.41 17.90 -17.31
N THR A 175 5.05 19.02 -17.68
CA THR A 175 4.96 20.28 -16.91
C THR A 175 3.60 20.96 -17.08
N ALA A 176 2.71 20.39 -17.92
CA ALA A 176 1.35 20.81 -18.13
C ALA A 176 0.43 19.59 -18.34
N SER A 177 -0.85 19.80 -18.06
CA SER A 177 -1.96 18.84 -18.13
C SER A 177 -1.87 17.82 -19.29
N PRO A 178 -2.15 16.52 -19.05
CA PRO A 178 -2.69 15.96 -17.81
C PRO A 178 -1.62 15.74 -16.73
N VAL A 179 -1.97 16.10 -15.49
CA VAL A 179 -1.22 15.69 -14.29
C VAL A 179 -1.46 14.20 -14.11
N ILE A 180 -0.40 13.41 -13.97
CA ILE A 180 -0.54 12.00 -13.57
C ILE A 180 -1.09 12.02 -12.14
N THR A 181 -2.27 11.44 -11.94
CA THR A 181 -2.93 11.41 -10.62
C THR A 181 -2.93 10.03 -10.00
N ASP A 182 -2.54 9.01 -10.75
CA ASP A 182 -2.60 7.63 -10.30
C ASP A 182 -1.40 6.82 -10.76
N VAL A 183 -1.06 5.79 -10.00
CA VAL A 183 0.01 4.85 -10.30
C VAL A 183 -0.50 3.42 -10.14
N ALA A 184 0.02 2.53 -10.97
CA ALA A 184 -0.21 1.09 -10.87
C ALA A 184 1.11 0.35 -11.07
N VAL A 185 1.25 -0.81 -10.45
CA VAL A 185 2.39 -1.71 -10.59
C VAL A 185 1.91 -3.14 -10.79
N GLY A 186 2.72 -3.98 -11.44
CA GLY A 186 2.43 -5.38 -11.75
C GLY A 186 3.53 -6.32 -11.31
#